data_AF-A0A382XAP8-F1
#
_entry.id   AF-A0A382XAP8-F1
#
_cell.length_a   1.000
_cell.length_b   1.000
_cell.length_c   1.000
_cell.angle_alpha   90.00
_cell.angle_beta   90.00
_cell.angle_gamma   90.00
#
_symmetry.space_group_name_H-M   'P 1'
#
loop_
_entity.id
_entity.type
_entity.pdbx_description
1 polymer ?
#
loop_
_entity_poly.entity_id
_entity_poly.type
_entity_poly.pdbx_seq_one_letter_code
_entity_poly.pdbx_strand_id
1 'polypeptide(L)'
;PLETPAMEFYDILTGKYGKEAENLIYRLDYKDGKTLALRYDLTVPLSRVIAMNAELVRPIFKRYQIQQVWRGERPQRGRYREFTQCDIDAIGSTSMLQDAEIIAAIYEMMIGFGFHQFEILINNRKILDGMVKYAEVGDRLKEVCRSIDKLEKIGAEKVRQELAKSDISARAIKKIFSVIEIEGHHETVLDELEKIIGDVAQEGIGELREVRSYLSDLGINEGYYRFDPALARGLDYYTGPVFEVVIKDAGIGSVVGGGRWDTLIGQYTGK
;
A
#
# COMPACT_ATOMS: atom_id res chain seq x y z
N PRO A 1 19.11 0.95 11.93
CA PRO A 1 19.19 -0.14 10.94
C PRO A 1 18.68 -1.44 11.56
N LEU A 2 17.96 -2.25 10.80
CA LEU A 2 17.63 -3.65 11.13
C LEU A 2 18.09 -4.54 9.97
N GLU A 3 18.54 -5.74 10.28
CA GLU A 3 18.73 -6.78 9.29
C GLU A 3 18.05 -8.07 9.75
N THR A 4 17.48 -8.79 8.80
CA THR A 4 16.93 -10.14 9.03
C THR A 4 17.66 -11.15 8.16
N PRO A 5 17.63 -12.45 8.53
CA PRO A 5 18.16 -13.50 7.67
C PRO A 5 17.51 -13.49 6.28
N ALA A 6 18.23 -14.00 5.27
CA ALA A 6 17.69 -14.15 3.91
C ALA A 6 16.52 -15.15 3.85
N MET A 7 16.49 -16.09 4.79
CA MET A 7 15.52 -17.16 4.87
C MET A 7 14.71 -17.06 6.15
N GLU A 8 13.42 -17.31 6.05
CA GLU A 8 12.49 -17.48 7.15
C GLU A 8 11.88 -18.90 7.07
N PHE A 9 11.28 -19.40 8.16
CA PHE A 9 10.41 -20.57 8.03
C PHE A 9 9.23 -20.21 7.14
N TYR A 10 8.84 -21.12 6.24
CA TYR A 10 7.78 -20.84 5.26
C TYR A 10 6.47 -20.40 5.94
N ASP A 11 6.11 -21.01 7.07
CA ASP A 11 4.91 -20.69 7.83
C ASP A 11 4.88 -19.26 8.37
N ILE A 12 6.05 -18.62 8.55
CA ILE A 12 6.14 -17.20 8.93
C ILE A 12 5.68 -16.30 7.78
N LEU A 13 5.92 -16.71 6.54
CA LEU A 13 5.62 -15.94 5.34
C LEU A 13 4.21 -16.18 4.80
N THR A 14 3.63 -17.36 5.06
CA THR A 14 2.30 -17.73 4.53
C THR A 14 1.14 -17.02 5.21
N GLY A 15 0.07 -16.77 4.44
CA GLY A 15 -1.15 -16.11 4.88
C GLY A 15 -1.05 -14.58 4.96
N LYS A 16 0.09 -13.99 4.56
CA LYS A 16 0.41 -12.57 4.83
C LYS A 16 0.27 -11.68 3.60
N TYR A 17 0.64 -12.19 2.43
CA TYR A 17 0.76 -11.38 1.21
C TYR A 17 -0.46 -11.47 0.28
N GLY A 18 -1.41 -12.37 0.59
CA GLY A 18 -2.47 -12.76 -0.34
C GLY A 18 -2.03 -13.90 -1.26
N LYS A 19 -3.02 -14.64 -1.77
CA LYS A 19 -2.79 -15.91 -2.51
C LYS A 19 -1.87 -15.76 -3.73
N GLU A 20 -1.97 -14.64 -4.45
CA GLU A 20 -1.17 -14.42 -5.66
C GLU A 20 0.31 -14.20 -5.33
N ALA A 21 0.61 -13.38 -4.31
CA ALA A 21 1.97 -13.13 -3.87
C ALA A 21 2.61 -14.37 -3.21
N GLU A 22 1.84 -15.17 -2.48
CA GLU A 22 2.33 -16.42 -1.87
C GLU A 22 2.79 -17.47 -2.90
N ASN A 23 2.15 -17.50 -4.07
CA ASN A 23 2.55 -18.37 -5.17
C ASN A 23 3.91 -17.99 -5.78
N LEU A 24 4.45 -16.82 -5.42
CA LEU A 24 5.73 -16.31 -5.89
C LEU A 24 6.85 -16.49 -4.86
N ILE A 25 6.59 -17.12 -3.71
CA ILE A 25 7.62 -17.34 -2.68
C ILE A 25 8.52 -18.52 -3.09
N TYR A 26 9.83 -18.31 -3.07
CA TYR A 26 10.82 -19.38 -3.23
C TYR A 26 10.89 -20.24 -1.97
N ARG A 27 10.69 -21.55 -2.14
CA ARG A 27 10.69 -22.54 -1.07
C ARG A 27 11.92 -23.44 -1.19
N LEU A 28 12.48 -23.82 -0.06
CA LEU A 28 13.62 -24.71 0.08
C LEU A 28 13.28 -25.82 1.05
N ASP A 29 13.53 -27.06 0.64
CA ASP A 29 13.43 -28.20 1.54
C ASP A 29 14.46 -28.06 2.66
N TYR A 30 14.00 -28.23 3.90
CA TYR A 30 14.82 -28.15 5.10
C TYR A 30 14.67 -29.42 5.95
N LYS A 31 15.57 -29.57 6.92
CA LYS A 31 15.65 -30.77 7.76
C LYS A 31 14.32 -31.06 8.47
N ASP A 32 14.10 -32.34 8.78
CA ASP A 32 12.95 -32.82 9.56
C ASP A 32 11.59 -32.46 8.94
N GLY A 33 11.50 -32.43 7.61
CA GLY A 33 10.27 -32.13 6.87
C GLY A 33 9.83 -30.66 6.95
N LYS A 34 10.67 -29.77 7.47
CA LYS A 34 10.39 -28.33 7.52
C LYS A 34 10.70 -27.69 6.17
N THR A 35 10.07 -26.55 5.90
CA THR A 35 10.32 -25.75 4.71
C THR A 35 10.86 -24.38 5.12
N LEU A 36 11.99 -24.00 4.53
CA LEU A 36 12.47 -22.61 4.56
C LEU A 36 12.00 -21.89 3.30
N ALA A 37 11.95 -20.57 3.36
CA ALA A 37 11.65 -19.75 2.22
C ALA A 37 12.51 -18.49 2.21
N LEU A 38 12.89 -18.04 1.02
CA LEU A 38 13.51 -16.72 0.87
C LEU A 38 12.48 -15.64 1.18
N ARG A 39 12.90 -14.60 1.90
CA ARG A 39 12.01 -13.46 2.22
C ARG A 39 11.48 -12.80 0.95
N TYR A 40 10.18 -12.51 0.94
CA TYR A 40 9.46 -11.92 -0.18
C TYR A 40 9.47 -10.37 -0.13
N ASP A 41 9.43 -9.82 1.08
CA ASP A 41 9.64 -8.41 1.41
C ASP A 41 10.42 -8.25 2.72
N LEU A 42 10.55 -7.02 3.24
CA LEU A 42 11.18 -6.71 4.52
C LEU A 42 10.14 -6.44 5.64
N THR A 43 8.88 -6.18 5.30
CA THR A 43 7.77 -5.87 6.23
C THR A 43 7.34 -7.08 7.07
N VAL A 44 7.20 -8.24 6.45
CA VAL A 44 6.80 -9.46 7.16
C VAL A 44 7.91 -9.95 8.11
N PRO A 45 9.20 -10.00 7.71
CA PRO A 45 10.29 -10.24 8.65
C PRO A 45 10.34 -9.22 9.79
N LEU A 46 10.10 -7.92 9.52
CA LEU A 46 9.98 -6.90 10.58
C LEU A 46 8.86 -7.25 11.55
N SER A 47 7.68 -7.61 11.04
CA SER A 47 6.52 -7.96 11.87
C SER A 47 6.83 -9.13 12.81
N ARG A 48 7.54 -10.16 12.32
CA ARG A 48 8.06 -11.26 13.17
C ARG A 48 9.03 -10.74 14.23
N VAL A 49 9.99 -9.88 13.86
CA VAL A 49 10.98 -9.33 14.80
C VAL A 49 10.28 -8.59 15.94
N ILE A 50 9.31 -7.72 15.62
CA ILE A 50 8.55 -6.98 16.63
C ILE A 50 7.69 -7.92 17.48
N ALA A 51 7.02 -8.91 16.87
CA ALA A 51 6.23 -9.89 17.60
C ALA A 51 7.07 -10.70 18.62
N MET A 52 8.33 -10.99 18.30
CA MET A 52 9.26 -11.71 19.17
C MET A 52 9.93 -10.82 20.23
N ASN A 53 9.95 -9.50 20.03
CA ASN A 53 10.70 -8.53 20.85
C ASN A 53 9.84 -7.27 21.07
N ALA A 54 8.62 -7.44 21.61
CA ALA A 54 7.64 -6.37 21.73
C ALA A 54 8.13 -5.18 22.59
N GLU A 55 9.09 -5.41 23.48
CA GLU A 55 9.74 -4.39 24.30
C GLU A 55 10.53 -3.35 23.49
N LEU A 56 10.89 -3.65 22.24
CA LEU A 56 11.53 -2.69 21.33
C LEU A 56 10.63 -1.48 21.02
N VAL A 57 9.31 -1.64 21.15
CA VAL A 57 8.33 -0.59 20.84
C VAL A 57 8.13 0.31 22.06
N ARG A 58 9.03 1.28 22.32
CA ARG A 58 8.84 2.28 23.41
C ARG A 58 9.45 3.66 23.12
N PRO A 59 8.63 4.74 22.98
CA PRO A 59 7.19 4.73 22.68
C PRO A 59 6.91 4.34 21.22
N ILE A 60 7.84 4.62 20.33
CA ILE A 60 7.77 4.34 18.90
C ILE A 60 9.10 3.70 18.49
N PHE A 61 9.02 2.61 17.74
CA PHE A 61 10.18 1.99 17.12
C PHE A 61 10.28 2.43 15.66
N LYS A 62 11.40 3.01 15.25
CA LYS A 62 11.67 3.40 13.87
C LYS A 62 12.86 2.64 13.32
N ARG A 63 12.76 2.12 12.09
CA ARG A 63 13.85 1.41 11.44
C ARG A 63 13.93 1.73 9.96
N TYR A 64 15.14 1.61 9.42
CA TYR A 64 15.34 1.40 7.99
C TYR A 64 16.00 0.03 7.77
N GLN A 65 15.76 -0.57 6.61
CA GLN A 65 16.34 -1.85 6.19
C GLN A 65 16.60 -1.84 4.69
N ILE A 66 17.82 -2.15 4.28
CA ILE A 66 18.23 -2.21 2.87
C ILE A 66 18.83 -3.59 2.61
N GLN A 67 18.06 -4.49 2.01
CA GLN A 67 18.48 -5.87 1.79
C GLN A 67 17.83 -6.46 0.52
N GLN A 68 18.43 -7.53 -0.02
CA GLN A 68 17.88 -8.27 -1.16
C GLN A 68 16.58 -8.97 -0.80
N VAL A 69 15.62 -9.04 -1.71
CA VAL A 69 14.41 -9.85 -1.59
C VAL A 69 14.20 -10.67 -2.85
N TRP A 70 13.43 -11.75 -2.73
CA TRP A 70 13.25 -12.70 -3.82
C TRP A 70 11.78 -12.94 -4.17
N ARG A 71 11.46 -12.84 -5.46
CA ARG A 71 10.11 -13.06 -5.98
C ARG A 71 10.16 -13.95 -7.21
N GLY A 72 9.43 -15.05 -7.19
CA GLY A 72 9.29 -16.04 -8.27
C GLY A 72 8.49 -15.55 -9.48
N GLU A 73 8.51 -14.24 -9.77
CA GLU A 73 7.81 -13.67 -10.91
C GLU A 73 8.31 -14.26 -12.24
N ARG A 74 7.43 -14.21 -13.25
CA ARG A 74 7.84 -14.48 -14.63
C ARG A 74 8.81 -13.38 -15.05
N PRO A 75 10.04 -13.72 -15.48
CA PRO A 75 11.03 -12.71 -15.84
C PRO A 75 10.50 -11.76 -16.90
N GLN A 76 10.57 -10.46 -16.62
CA GLN A 76 10.24 -9.38 -17.55
C GLN A 76 11.26 -8.26 -17.36
N ARG A 77 11.41 -7.38 -18.35
CA ARG A 77 12.30 -6.22 -18.24
C ARG A 77 11.91 -5.39 -17.00
N GLY A 78 12.85 -5.16 -16.09
CA GLY A 78 12.63 -4.43 -14.84
C GLY A 78 12.01 -5.23 -13.70
N ARG A 79 11.63 -6.50 -13.91
CA ARG A 79 11.13 -7.42 -12.87
C ARG A 79 12.07 -8.60 -12.72
N TYR A 80 13.06 -8.42 -11.86
CA TYR A 80 14.06 -9.43 -11.50
C TYR A 80 13.53 -10.33 -10.39
N ARG A 81 14.10 -11.53 -10.28
CA ARG A 81 13.75 -12.50 -9.24
C ARG A 81 14.48 -12.25 -7.92
N GLU A 82 15.55 -11.48 -7.96
CA GLU A 82 16.29 -10.94 -6.83
C GLU A 82 16.49 -9.44 -7.08
N PHE A 83 16.18 -8.61 -6.08
CA PHE A 83 16.40 -7.17 -6.15
C PHE A 83 16.43 -6.56 -4.75
N THR A 84 17.03 -5.39 -4.62
CA THR A 84 17.19 -4.72 -3.33
C THR A 84 15.94 -3.90 -3.02
N GLN A 85 15.40 -4.07 -1.82
CA GLN A 85 14.42 -3.15 -1.24
C GLN A 85 15.10 -2.24 -0.23
N CYS A 86 14.56 -1.04 -0.09
CA CYS A 86 14.95 -0.03 0.90
C CYS A 86 13.68 0.42 1.61
N ASP A 87 13.45 -0.08 2.82
CA ASP A 87 12.22 0.15 3.56
C ASP A 87 12.50 1.06 4.76
N ILE A 88 11.56 1.95 5.06
CA ILE A 88 11.50 2.74 6.29
C ILE A 88 10.15 2.47 6.96
N ASP A 89 10.17 2.20 8.27
CA ASP A 89 8.98 1.83 9.01
C ASP A 89 8.99 2.46 10.41
N ALA A 90 7.79 2.80 10.90
CA ALA A 90 7.54 3.30 12.24
C ALA A 90 6.41 2.50 12.90
N ILE A 91 6.66 1.97 14.10
CA ILE A 91 5.77 1.06 14.83
C ILE A 91 5.46 1.61 16.22
N GLY A 92 4.20 1.51 16.64
CA GLY A 92 3.78 1.86 18.01
C GLY A 92 2.88 3.09 18.11
N SER A 93 2.37 3.62 16.99
CA SER A 93 1.47 4.78 16.99
C SER A 93 0.31 4.62 16.02
N THR A 94 -0.87 5.08 16.45
CA THR A 94 -2.08 5.21 15.62
C THR A 94 -2.25 6.61 15.03
N SER A 95 -1.36 7.55 15.37
CA SER A 95 -1.44 8.92 14.86
C SER A 95 -1.03 8.99 13.39
N MET A 96 -1.80 9.74 12.60
CA MET A 96 -1.49 10.04 11.19
C MET A 96 -0.20 10.86 11.01
N LEU A 97 0.36 11.41 12.09
CA LEU A 97 1.67 12.06 12.06
C LEU A 97 2.78 11.09 11.61
N GLN A 98 2.69 9.80 11.97
CA GLN A 98 3.69 8.83 11.52
C GLN A 98 3.59 8.54 10.02
N ASP A 99 2.37 8.49 9.47
CA ASP A 99 2.15 8.34 8.03
C ASP A 99 2.69 9.58 7.28
N ALA A 100 2.39 10.78 7.78
CA ALA A 100 2.91 12.03 7.22
C ALA A 100 4.43 12.11 7.30
N GLU A 101 5.06 11.65 8.40
CA GLU A 101 6.51 11.62 8.56
C GLU A 101 7.19 10.67 7.56
N ILE A 102 6.58 9.50 7.27
CA ILE A 102 7.09 8.57 6.25
C ILE A 102 6.97 9.18 4.85
N ILE A 103 5.86 9.84 4.54
CA ILE A 103 5.66 10.55 3.27
C ILE A 103 6.66 11.71 3.13
N ALA A 104 6.91 12.46 4.20
CA ALA A 104 7.91 13.52 4.23
C ALA A 104 9.33 12.99 3.99
N ALA A 105 9.71 11.87 4.61
CA ALA A 105 10.99 11.22 4.38
C ALA A 105 11.15 10.75 2.91
N ILE A 106 10.08 10.27 2.29
CA ILE A 106 10.06 9.90 0.87
C ILE A 106 10.24 11.15 -0.01
N TYR A 107 9.54 12.24 0.31
CA TYR A 107 9.70 13.53 -0.38
C TYR A 107 11.16 14.00 -0.34
N GLU A 108 11.76 14.06 0.85
CA GLU A 108 13.15 14.46 1.04
C GLU A 108 14.13 13.53 0.31
N MET A 109 13.89 12.22 0.35
CA MET A 109 14.69 11.23 -0.37
C MET A 109 14.66 11.48 -1.89
N MET A 110 13.48 11.70 -2.47
CA MET A 110 13.33 11.94 -3.91
C MET A 110 14.04 13.24 -4.34
N ILE A 111 13.88 14.31 -3.56
CA ILE A 111 14.60 15.58 -3.79
C ILE A 111 16.11 15.39 -3.63
N GLY A 112 16.55 14.67 -2.61
CA GLY A 112 17.97 14.38 -2.35
C GLY A 112 18.62 13.56 -3.46
N PHE A 113 17.88 12.69 -4.14
CA PHE A 113 18.33 12.00 -5.35
C PHE A 113 18.31 12.86 -6.62
N GLY A 114 17.82 14.10 -6.55
CA GLY A 114 17.76 15.03 -7.68
C GLY A 114 16.51 14.87 -8.56
N PHE A 115 15.47 14.17 -8.09
CA PHE A 115 14.20 14.13 -8.79
C PHE A 115 13.37 15.37 -8.45
N HIS A 116 13.01 16.14 -9.48
CA HIS A 116 12.17 17.34 -9.34
C HIS A 116 10.82 17.22 -10.07
N GLN A 117 10.60 16.11 -10.75
CA GLN A 117 9.38 15.83 -11.51
C GLN A 117 8.80 14.49 -11.06
N PHE A 118 8.30 14.46 -9.83
CA PHE A 118 7.62 13.30 -9.27
C PHE A 118 6.34 13.73 -8.57
N GLU A 119 5.49 12.75 -8.25
CA GLU A 119 4.27 12.95 -7.50
C GLU A 119 4.06 11.78 -6.55
N ILE A 120 3.73 12.10 -5.29
CA ILE A 120 3.33 11.15 -4.27
C ILE A 120 1.80 11.03 -4.32
N LEU A 121 1.31 9.93 -4.85
CA LEU A 121 -0.10 9.58 -4.86
C LEU A 121 -0.46 9.03 -3.47
N ILE A 122 -1.51 9.54 -2.85
CA ILE A 122 -1.95 9.14 -1.51
C ILE A 122 -3.43 8.75 -1.56
N ASN A 123 -3.79 7.66 -0.90
CA ASN A 123 -5.18 7.26 -0.68
C ASN A 123 -5.31 6.58 0.68
N ASN A 124 -6.49 6.09 1.03
CA ASN A 124 -6.74 5.35 2.26
C ASN A 124 -7.54 4.08 1.96
N ARG A 125 -7.16 2.95 2.56
CA ARG A 125 -7.89 1.68 2.42
C ARG A 125 -9.37 1.81 2.79
N LYS A 126 -9.67 2.59 3.83
CA LYS A 126 -11.05 2.82 4.32
C LYS A 126 -11.92 3.55 3.29
N ILE A 127 -11.32 4.33 2.38
CA ILE A 127 -12.02 4.97 1.25
C ILE A 127 -12.39 3.91 0.19
N LEU A 128 -11.47 2.99 -0.12
CA LEU A 128 -11.74 1.88 -1.04
C LEU A 128 -12.83 0.94 -0.48
N ASP A 129 -12.78 0.65 0.83
CA ASP A 129 -13.84 -0.07 1.55
C ASP A 129 -15.19 0.65 1.44
N GLY A 130 -15.20 1.96 1.70
CA GLY A 130 -16.40 2.81 1.61
C GLY A 130 -16.98 2.84 0.19
N MET A 131 -16.14 2.95 -0.84
CA MET A 131 -16.56 2.90 -2.25
C MET A 131 -17.29 1.59 -2.58
N VAL A 132 -16.78 0.44 -2.12
CA VAL A 132 -17.39 -0.87 -2.35
C VAL A 132 -18.73 -0.99 -1.61
N LYS A 133 -18.82 -0.47 -0.38
CA LYS A 133 -20.08 -0.38 0.38
C LYS A 133 -21.09 0.50 -0.36
N TYR A 134 -20.68 1.69 -0.79
CA TYR A 134 -21.51 2.62 -1.56
C TYR A 134 -22.03 1.99 -2.86
N ALA A 135 -21.17 1.25 -3.56
CA ALA A 135 -21.49 0.54 -4.79
C ALA A 135 -22.33 -0.73 -4.58
N GLU A 136 -22.55 -1.17 -3.34
CA GLU A 136 -23.36 -2.34 -2.96
C GLU A 136 -22.84 -3.64 -3.61
N VAL A 137 -21.52 -3.78 -3.75
CA VAL A 137 -20.91 -4.93 -4.45
C VAL A 137 -20.55 -6.10 -3.52
N GLY A 138 -20.84 -6.00 -2.22
CA GLY A 138 -20.54 -7.04 -1.21
C GLY A 138 -19.06 -7.15 -0.90
N ASP A 139 -18.61 -8.34 -0.47
CA ASP A 139 -17.22 -8.63 -0.11
C ASP A 139 -16.34 -8.90 -1.35
N ARG A 140 -16.33 -7.94 -2.28
CA ARG A 140 -15.59 -8.00 -3.57
C ARG A 140 -14.53 -6.93 -3.71
N LEU A 141 -14.09 -6.35 -2.60
CA LEU A 141 -13.11 -5.27 -2.59
C LEU A 141 -11.80 -5.63 -3.30
N LYS A 142 -11.26 -6.82 -3.05
CA LYS A 142 -10.02 -7.28 -3.71
C LYS A 142 -10.15 -7.34 -5.22
N GLU A 143 -11.29 -7.85 -5.70
CA GLU A 143 -11.59 -7.96 -7.13
C GLU A 143 -11.76 -6.58 -7.79
N VAL A 144 -12.45 -5.66 -7.11
CA VAL A 144 -12.63 -4.28 -7.57
C VAL A 144 -11.29 -3.54 -7.61
N CYS A 145 -10.53 -3.55 -6.52
CA CYS A 145 -9.21 -2.92 -6.45
C CYS A 145 -8.24 -3.46 -7.52
N ARG A 146 -8.24 -4.78 -7.77
CA ARG A 146 -7.41 -5.39 -8.82
C ARG A 146 -7.78 -4.90 -10.22
N SER A 147 -9.05 -4.61 -10.46
CA SER A 147 -9.50 -4.06 -11.75
C SER A 147 -9.08 -2.59 -11.86
N ILE A 148 -9.19 -1.83 -10.78
CA ILE A 148 -8.82 -0.40 -10.70
C ILE A 148 -7.30 -0.21 -10.84
N ASP A 149 -6.47 -1.07 -10.27
CA ASP A 149 -4.99 -1.03 -10.40
C ASP A 149 -4.53 -1.08 -11.88
N LYS A 150 -5.38 -1.60 -12.77
CA LYS A 150 -5.10 -1.64 -14.20
C LYS A 150 -5.52 -0.38 -14.95
N LEU A 151 -6.20 0.56 -14.30
CA LEU A 151 -6.84 1.72 -14.91
C LEU A 151 -5.88 2.52 -15.79
N GLU A 152 -4.69 2.83 -15.26
CA GLU A 152 -3.65 3.57 -16.00
C GLU A 152 -3.20 2.81 -17.26
N LYS A 153 -3.08 1.47 -17.15
CA LYS A 153 -2.53 0.61 -18.21
C LYS A 153 -3.54 0.28 -19.31
N ILE A 154 -4.79 0.01 -18.94
CA ILE A 154 -5.80 -0.53 -19.87
C ILE A 154 -6.93 0.48 -20.17
N GLY A 155 -7.05 1.55 -19.40
CA GLY A 155 -8.05 2.59 -19.55
C GLY A 155 -9.42 2.23 -18.95
N ALA A 156 -10.21 3.27 -18.66
CA ALA A 156 -11.50 3.17 -17.98
C ALA A 156 -12.47 2.19 -18.64
N GLU A 157 -12.59 2.21 -19.97
CA GLU A 157 -13.51 1.36 -20.70
C GLU A 157 -13.20 -0.14 -20.51
N LYS A 158 -11.92 -0.52 -20.58
CA LYS A 158 -11.53 -1.93 -20.36
C LYS A 158 -11.71 -2.35 -18.90
N VAL A 159 -11.49 -1.44 -17.95
CA VAL A 159 -11.78 -1.70 -16.52
C VAL A 159 -13.29 -1.90 -16.30
N ARG A 160 -14.15 -1.07 -16.91
CA ARG A 160 -15.62 -1.25 -16.86
C ARG A 160 -16.02 -2.63 -17.40
N GLN A 161 -15.42 -3.06 -18.51
CA GLN A 161 -15.66 -4.38 -19.09
C GLN A 161 -15.16 -5.53 -18.20
N GLU A 162 -14.02 -5.37 -17.53
CA GLU A 162 -13.50 -6.37 -16.58
C GLU A 162 -14.45 -6.53 -15.38
N LEU A 163 -14.88 -5.42 -14.78
CA LEU A 163 -15.85 -5.44 -13.67
C LEU A 163 -17.19 -6.05 -14.09
N ALA A 164 -17.66 -5.76 -15.30
CA ALA A 164 -18.91 -6.34 -15.82
C ALA A 164 -18.81 -7.87 -16.01
N LYS A 165 -17.64 -8.38 -16.45
CA LYS A 165 -17.38 -9.83 -16.56
C LYS A 165 -17.31 -10.53 -15.21
N SER A 166 -17.07 -9.77 -14.15
CA SER A 166 -17.06 -10.21 -12.75
C SER A 166 -18.44 -10.10 -12.07
N ASP A 167 -19.52 -10.05 -12.85
CA ASP A 167 -20.89 -9.97 -12.36
C ASP A 167 -21.13 -8.74 -11.45
N ILE A 168 -20.46 -7.62 -11.73
CA ILE A 168 -20.73 -6.33 -11.10
C ILE A 168 -21.71 -5.56 -11.99
N SER A 169 -22.85 -5.16 -11.41
CA SER A 169 -23.91 -4.49 -12.17
C SER A 169 -23.46 -3.14 -12.75
N ALA A 170 -24.04 -2.74 -13.88
CA ALA A 170 -23.75 -1.44 -14.49
C ALA A 170 -24.00 -0.25 -13.52
N ARG A 171 -24.99 -0.36 -12.63
CA ARG A 171 -25.26 0.62 -11.57
C ARG A 171 -24.11 0.71 -10.58
N ALA A 172 -23.60 -0.43 -10.12
CA ALA A 172 -22.46 -0.49 -9.21
C ALA A 172 -21.17 0.02 -9.87
N ILE A 173 -20.92 -0.34 -11.13
CA ILE A 173 -19.79 0.19 -11.91
C ILE A 173 -19.89 1.71 -12.00
N LYS A 174 -21.06 2.28 -12.30
CA LYS A 174 -21.23 3.73 -12.33
C LYS A 174 -20.89 4.40 -10.99
N LYS A 175 -21.31 3.80 -9.87
CA LYS A 175 -21.01 4.27 -8.51
C LYS A 175 -19.51 4.17 -8.16
N ILE A 176 -18.82 3.10 -8.57
CA ILE A 176 -17.37 2.95 -8.40
C ILE A 176 -16.65 4.08 -9.14
N PHE A 177 -17.02 4.30 -10.41
CA PHE A 177 -16.39 5.32 -11.24
C PHE A 177 -16.67 6.75 -10.79
N SER A 178 -17.84 7.03 -10.19
CA SER A 178 -18.08 8.34 -9.57
C SER A 178 -17.18 8.65 -8.37
N VAL A 179 -16.49 7.65 -7.81
CA VAL A 179 -15.51 7.84 -6.72
C VAL A 179 -14.09 7.91 -7.28
N ILE A 180 -13.69 6.95 -8.13
CA ILE A 180 -12.30 6.86 -8.61
C ILE A 180 -11.94 7.91 -9.67
N GLU A 181 -12.93 8.52 -10.33
CA GLU A 181 -12.73 9.61 -11.30
C GLU A 181 -12.81 11.01 -10.64
N ILE A 182 -12.85 11.10 -9.30
CA ILE A 182 -12.79 12.39 -8.61
C ILE A 182 -11.39 13.00 -8.82
N GLU A 183 -11.38 14.20 -9.39
CA GLU A 183 -10.18 14.99 -9.63
C GLU A 183 -10.30 16.36 -8.93
N GLY A 184 -9.15 16.93 -8.57
CA GLY A 184 -9.10 18.24 -7.92
C GLY A 184 -7.83 18.43 -7.12
N HIS A 185 -7.70 19.61 -6.51
CA HIS A 185 -6.58 19.89 -5.62
C HIS A 185 -6.96 19.61 -4.17
N HIS A 186 -6.29 18.64 -3.55
CA HIS A 186 -6.35 18.28 -2.14
C HIS A 186 -7.75 18.36 -1.51
N GLU A 187 -8.09 19.48 -0.88
CA GLU A 187 -9.38 19.67 -0.20
C GLU A 187 -10.58 19.48 -1.12
N THR A 188 -10.47 19.84 -2.40
CA THR A 188 -11.54 19.58 -3.39
C THR A 188 -11.81 18.08 -3.53
N VAL A 189 -10.77 17.25 -3.58
CA VAL A 189 -10.93 15.78 -3.67
C VAL A 189 -11.56 15.25 -2.39
N LEU A 190 -11.09 15.70 -1.23
CA LEU A 190 -11.60 15.24 0.07
C LEU A 190 -13.05 15.68 0.31
N ASP A 191 -13.43 16.87 -0.14
CA ASP A 191 -14.81 17.39 -0.04
C ASP A 191 -15.77 16.64 -0.97
N GLU A 192 -15.34 16.31 -2.20
CA GLU A 192 -16.15 15.50 -3.12
C GLU A 192 -16.29 14.06 -2.61
N LEU A 193 -15.23 13.47 -2.05
CA LEU A 193 -15.32 12.16 -1.38
C LEU A 193 -16.32 12.19 -0.21
N GLU A 194 -16.26 13.23 0.63
CA GLU A 194 -17.19 13.41 1.75
C GLU A 194 -18.65 13.48 1.26
N LYS A 195 -18.90 14.23 0.18
CA LYS A 195 -20.24 14.36 -0.41
C LYS A 195 -20.80 13.04 -0.96
N ILE A 196 -19.95 12.20 -1.56
CA ILE A 196 -20.42 10.98 -2.26
C ILE A 196 -20.47 9.78 -1.31
N ILE A 197 -19.44 9.61 -0.47
CA ILE A 197 -19.24 8.41 0.36
C ILE A 197 -18.95 8.70 1.84
N GLY A 198 -19.15 9.94 2.32
CA GLY A 198 -18.89 10.34 3.71
C GLY A 198 -19.48 9.37 4.73
N ASP A 199 -20.75 8.98 4.57
CA ASP A 199 -21.46 8.06 5.49
C ASP A 199 -20.76 6.69 5.68
N VAL A 200 -19.95 6.25 4.71
CA VAL A 200 -19.30 4.92 4.73
C VAL A 200 -17.78 4.98 4.74
N ALA A 201 -17.19 6.17 4.60
CA ALA A 201 -15.75 6.40 4.49
C ALA A 201 -15.23 7.58 5.36
N GLN A 202 -16.05 8.15 6.23
CA GLN A 202 -15.74 9.32 7.06
C GLN A 202 -14.38 9.22 7.75
N GLU A 203 -14.07 8.06 8.34
CA GLU A 203 -12.81 7.84 9.06
C GLU A 203 -11.59 7.96 8.12
N GLY A 204 -11.61 7.27 6.97
CA GLY A 204 -10.50 7.31 6.02
C GLY A 204 -10.30 8.70 5.40
N ILE A 205 -11.40 9.40 5.16
CA ILE A 205 -11.41 10.78 4.66
C ILE A 205 -10.84 11.74 5.72
N GLY A 206 -11.23 11.59 6.98
CA GLY A 206 -10.69 12.35 8.11
C GLY A 206 -9.19 12.11 8.32
N GLU A 207 -8.74 10.86 8.22
CA GLU A 207 -7.32 10.51 8.29
C GLU A 207 -6.50 11.19 7.18
N LEU A 208 -7.02 11.27 5.95
CA LEU A 208 -6.32 11.99 4.88
C LEU A 208 -6.27 13.51 5.12
N ARG A 209 -7.28 14.10 5.78
CA ARG A 209 -7.21 15.51 6.21
C ARG A 209 -6.14 15.73 7.27
N GLU A 210 -6.01 14.82 8.24
CA GLU A 210 -4.92 14.87 9.22
C GLU A 210 -3.56 14.75 8.55
N VAL A 211 -3.38 13.78 7.64
CA VAL A 211 -2.14 13.62 6.86
C VAL A 211 -1.81 14.92 6.10
N ARG A 212 -2.79 15.52 5.42
CA ARG A 212 -2.61 16.82 4.73
C ARG A 212 -2.11 17.91 5.68
N SER A 213 -2.75 18.04 6.85
CA SER A 213 -2.39 19.05 7.85
C SER A 213 -0.94 18.85 8.31
N TYR A 214 -0.54 17.63 8.65
CA TYR A 214 0.82 17.35 9.08
C TYR A 214 1.85 17.55 7.96
N LEU A 215 1.53 17.21 6.71
CA LEU A 215 2.42 17.49 5.58
C LEU A 215 2.66 19.00 5.39
N SER A 216 1.62 19.81 5.58
CA SER A 216 1.74 21.27 5.59
C SER A 216 2.63 21.75 6.74
N ASP A 217 2.41 21.24 7.96
CA ASP A 217 3.22 21.59 9.14
C ASP A 217 4.69 21.18 9.00
N LEU A 218 4.96 20.08 8.30
CA LEU A 218 6.29 19.59 7.96
C LEU A 218 6.94 20.35 6.78
N GLY A 219 6.22 21.30 6.16
CA GLY A 219 6.73 22.13 5.06
C GLY A 219 6.84 21.40 3.73
N ILE A 220 6.09 20.30 3.55
CA ILE A 220 6.08 19.56 2.28
C ILE A 220 5.32 20.36 1.23
N ASN A 221 5.95 20.55 0.08
CA ASN A 221 5.36 21.31 -1.01
C ASN A 221 4.14 20.57 -1.60
N GLU A 222 2.98 21.21 -1.55
CA GLU A 222 1.69 20.68 -2.02
C GLU A 222 1.72 20.21 -3.49
N GLY A 223 2.60 20.76 -4.33
CA GLY A 223 2.75 20.36 -5.74
C GLY A 223 3.44 19.00 -5.97
N TYR A 224 3.91 18.34 -4.92
CA TYR A 224 4.57 17.03 -4.99
C TYR A 224 3.72 15.87 -4.49
N TYR A 225 2.50 16.12 -3.99
CA TYR A 225 1.59 15.04 -3.61
C TYR A 225 0.15 15.36 -4.00
N ARG A 226 -0.65 14.32 -4.20
CA ARG A 226 -2.11 14.47 -4.40
C ARG A 226 -2.86 13.29 -3.82
N PHE A 227 -4.12 13.53 -3.46
CA PHE A 227 -5.04 12.46 -3.10
C PHE A 227 -5.61 11.86 -4.38
N ASP A 228 -5.41 10.55 -4.56
CA ASP A 228 -5.85 9.80 -5.74
C ASP A 228 -6.79 8.67 -5.30
N PRO A 229 -8.12 8.83 -5.43
CA PRO A 229 -9.08 7.81 -5.03
C PRO A 229 -8.96 6.50 -5.82
N ALA A 230 -8.33 6.52 -7.00
CA ALA A 230 -8.09 5.33 -7.81
C ALA A 230 -6.87 4.53 -7.34
N LEU A 231 -6.00 5.09 -6.48
CA LEU A 231 -4.84 4.37 -5.97
C LEU A 231 -5.28 3.19 -5.09
N ALA A 232 -5.10 1.97 -5.62
CA ALA A 232 -5.49 0.72 -4.96
C ALA A 232 -4.30 -0.25 -4.89
N ARG A 233 -3.51 -0.18 -3.80
CA ARG A 233 -2.34 -1.06 -3.61
C ARG A 233 -2.71 -2.53 -3.43
N GLY A 234 -1.88 -3.40 -4.00
CA GLY A 234 -2.13 -4.84 -4.10
C GLY A 234 -1.74 -5.72 -2.91
N LEU A 235 -1.25 -5.18 -1.78
CA LEU A 235 -0.98 -6.00 -0.60
C LEU A 235 -2.18 -5.97 0.35
N ASP A 236 -2.63 -7.17 0.72
CA ASP A 236 -3.84 -7.39 1.51
C ASP A 236 -3.73 -6.90 2.96
N TYR A 237 -2.53 -6.54 3.43
CA TYR A 237 -2.27 -6.18 4.82
C TYR A 237 -2.43 -4.69 5.15
N TYR A 238 -2.67 -3.82 4.16
CA TYR A 238 -2.88 -2.39 4.42
C TYR A 238 -4.25 -2.13 5.07
N THR A 239 -4.29 -1.22 6.04
CA THR A 239 -5.49 -0.91 6.87
C THR A 239 -5.88 0.57 6.89
N GLY A 240 -4.98 1.47 6.47
CA GLY A 240 -5.18 2.92 6.51
C GLY A 240 -4.60 3.60 5.28
N PRO A 241 -3.88 4.74 5.44
CA PRO A 241 -3.23 5.42 4.33
C PRO A 241 -2.32 4.50 3.51
N VAL A 242 -2.34 4.66 2.19
CA VAL A 242 -1.47 4.00 1.22
C VAL A 242 -0.93 5.05 0.28
N PHE A 243 0.29 4.84 -0.22
CA PHE A 243 0.93 5.80 -1.11
C PHE A 243 1.81 5.13 -2.16
N GLU A 244 2.02 5.85 -3.25
CA GLU A 244 2.97 5.53 -4.31
C GLU A 244 3.70 6.78 -4.80
N VAL A 245 4.89 6.60 -5.34
CA VAL A 245 5.62 7.68 -6.03
C VAL A 245 5.75 7.35 -7.50
N VAL A 246 5.27 8.26 -8.34
CA VAL A 246 5.44 8.21 -9.79
C VAL A 246 6.40 9.31 -10.23
N ILE A 247 7.28 8.99 -11.18
CA ILE A 247 8.17 9.98 -11.81
C ILE A 247 7.51 10.41 -13.12
N LYS A 248 7.23 11.71 -13.25
CA LYS A 248 6.56 12.28 -14.42
C LYS A 248 7.44 12.07 -15.66
N ASP A 249 6.81 11.77 -16.78
CA ASP A 249 7.44 11.57 -18.11
C ASP A 249 8.52 10.48 -18.21
N ALA A 250 8.77 9.70 -17.15
CA ALA A 250 9.77 8.65 -17.15
C ALA A 250 9.30 7.37 -17.89
N GLY A 251 7.98 7.21 -18.09
CA GLY A 251 7.41 6.02 -18.73
C GLY A 251 7.67 4.72 -17.95
N ILE A 252 7.97 4.84 -16.67
CA ILE A 252 8.14 3.73 -15.73
C ILE A 252 6.99 3.74 -14.72
N GLY A 253 6.67 2.57 -14.17
CA GLY A 253 5.70 2.48 -13.08
C GLY A 253 6.23 3.11 -11.79
N SER A 254 5.43 2.99 -10.73
CA SER A 254 5.77 3.47 -9.39
C SER A 254 7.16 3.00 -8.91
N VAL A 255 7.92 3.93 -8.32
CA VAL A 255 9.29 3.71 -7.84
C VAL A 255 9.38 3.54 -6.33
N VAL A 256 8.33 3.96 -5.61
CA VAL A 256 8.20 3.79 -4.15
C VAL A 256 6.74 3.48 -3.87
N GLY A 257 6.47 2.54 -2.96
CA GLY A 257 5.11 2.28 -2.49
C GLY A 257 5.11 1.81 -1.06
N GLY A 258 4.06 2.13 -0.33
CA GLY A 258 3.92 1.79 1.08
C GLY A 258 2.54 2.15 1.62
N GLY A 259 2.39 2.04 2.94
CA GLY A 259 1.14 2.35 3.63
C GLY A 259 1.09 1.79 5.04
N ARG A 260 0.01 2.14 5.75
CA ARG A 260 -0.29 1.70 7.11
C ARG A 260 -0.79 0.27 7.15
N TRP A 261 -0.28 -0.52 8.08
CA TRP A 261 -0.65 -1.92 8.32
C TRP A 261 -0.80 -2.19 9.82
N ASP A 262 -1.99 -2.03 10.38
CA ASP A 262 -2.15 -2.11 11.84
C ASP A 262 -2.27 -3.55 12.37
N THR A 263 -2.58 -4.52 11.49
CA THR A 263 -2.96 -5.88 11.91
C THR A 263 -1.86 -6.92 11.73
N LEU A 264 -0.79 -6.65 10.97
CA LEU A 264 0.16 -7.67 10.52
C LEU A 264 0.94 -8.31 11.68
N ILE A 265 1.40 -7.51 12.67
CA ILE A 265 2.07 -8.02 13.88
C ILE A 265 1.11 -8.93 14.68
N GLY A 266 -0.15 -8.53 14.81
CA GLY A 266 -1.16 -9.27 15.56
C GLY A 266 -1.38 -10.70 15.03
N GLN A 267 -1.16 -10.90 13.73
CA GLN A 267 -1.24 -12.24 13.12
C GLN A 267 -0.12 -13.20 13.57
N TYR A 268 0.94 -12.72 14.22
CA TYR A 268 1.98 -13.55 14.83
C TYR A 268 1.76 -13.78 16.32
N THR A 269 1.15 -12.80 17.01
CA THR A 269 0.94 -12.85 18.46
C THR A 269 -0.44 -13.40 18.86
N GLY A 270 -1.38 -13.49 17.92
CA GLY A 270 -2.78 -13.82 18.19
C GLY A 270 -3.50 -12.76 19.03
N LYS A 271 -3.04 -11.50 18.95
CA LYS A 271 -3.50 -10.36 19.73
C LYS A 271 -3.75 -9.17 18.83
#